data_AF-A0A956XK45-F1
#
_entry.id   AF-A0A956XK45-F1
#
_cell.length_a   1.000
_cell.length_b   1.000
_cell.length_c   1.000
_cell.angle_alpha   90.00
_cell.angle_beta   90.00
_cell.angle_gamma   90.00
#
_symmetry.space_group_name_H-M   'P 1'
#
loop_
_entity.id
_entity.type
_entity.pdbx_description
1 polymer ?
#
loop_
_entity_poly.entity_id
_entity_poly.type
_entity_poly.pdbx_seq_one_letter_code
_entity_poly.pdbx_strand_id
1 'polypeptide(L)'
;MPIRCGWGDDQQTLYIFQFMGYWTWEDLHQAAENIGDLLDNAPHPINLIFNFADSFRVPRNGINELSQIARKLLNNLNMMILVGMDPSMQMVSQTVLNMHPRLKSRVHTCCTFAEAMKFLEEVTTAQYDRASCQ
;
A
#
# COMPACT_ATOMS: atom_id res chain seq x y z
N MET A 1 -15.56 11.20 -3.39
CA MET A 1 -14.68 10.07 -3.08
C MET A 1 -13.67 10.50 -2.01
N PRO A 2 -13.71 9.92 -0.80
CA PRO A 2 -12.79 10.21 0.31
C PRO A 2 -11.40 9.58 0.13
N ILE A 3 -11.21 8.78 -0.93
CA ILE A 3 -9.93 8.21 -1.31
C ILE A 3 -9.45 8.90 -2.58
N ARG A 4 -8.22 9.39 -2.57
CA ARG A 4 -7.53 9.89 -3.76
C ARG A 4 -6.39 8.93 -4.09
N CYS A 5 -6.14 8.70 -5.36
CA CYS A 5 -5.02 7.87 -5.77
C CYS A 5 -4.34 8.41 -7.02
N GLY A 6 -3.06 8.08 -7.18
CA GLY A 6 -2.26 8.52 -8.30
C GLY A 6 -0.79 8.14 -8.18
N TRP A 7 -0.05 8.39 -9.26
CA TRP A 7 1.39 8.22 -9.30
C TRP A 7 2.09 9.25 -8.41
N GLY A 8 3.02 8.78 -7.59
CA GLY A 8 3.88 9.60 -6.72
C GLY A 8 5.18 10.03 -7.39
N ASP A 9 5.49 9.49 -8.57
CA ASP A 9 6.69 9.78 -9.35
C ASP A 9 6.40 9.77 -10.86
N ASP A 10 7.29 10.41 -11.64
CA ASP A 10 7.20 10.43 -13.10
C ASP A 10 7.53 9.07 -13.73
N GLN A 11 8.30 8.24 -13.02
CA GLN A 11 8.71 6.91 -13.46
C GLN A 11 7.63 5.84 -13.24
N GLN A 12 6.51 6.20 -12.61
CA GLN A 12 5.39 5.31 -12.30
C GLN A 12 5.80 4.08 -11.46
N THR A 13 6.79 4.24 -10.57
CA THR A 13 7.21 3.15 -9.68
C THR A 13 6.53 3.22 -8.32
N LEU A 14 5.87 4.34 -8.01
CA LEU A 14 5.17 4.56 -6.75
C LEU A 14 3.72 4.98 -6.99
N TYR A 15 2.76 4.19 -6.51
CA TYR A 15 1.35 4.55 -6.52
C TYR A 15 0.84 4.80 -5.10
N ILE A 16 0.16 5.93 -4.90
CA ILE A 16 -0.23 6.41 -3.57
C ILE A 16 -1.76 6.40 -3.47
N PHE A 17 -2.28 5.85 -2.38
CA PHE A 17 -3.66 6.02 -1.92
C PHE A 17 -3.67 6.94 -0.70
N GLN A 18 -4.40 8.04 -0.79
CA GLN A 18 -4.66 8.96 0.31
C GLN A 18 -6.10 8.76 0.79
N PHE A 19 -6.26 8.30 2.03
CA PHE A 19 -7.55 8.14 2.68
C PHE A 19 -7.84 9.37 3.54
N MET A 20 -9.00 9.99 3.37
CA MET A 20 -9.40 11.20 4.07
C MET A 20 -10.77 11.02 4.72
N GLY A 21 -10.91 11.45 5.97
CA GLY A 21 -12.17 11.42 6.69
C GLY A 21 -12.75 10.00 6.79
N TYR A 22 -14.08 9.91 6.63
CA TYR A 22 -14.79 8.62 6.59
C TYR A 22 -14.80 8.09 5.16
N TRP A 23 -14.24 6.90 4.98
CA TRP A 23 -14.29 6.14 3.73
C TRP A 23 -15.04 4.82 3.94
N THR A 24 -15.48 4.19 2.86
CA THR A 24 -16.15 2.89 2.85
C THR A 24 -15.36 1.89 2.03
N TRP A 25 -15.60 0.59 2.23
CA TRP A 25 -14.98 -0.43 1.38
C TRP A 25 -15.34 -0.26 -0.09
N GLU A 26 -16.55 0.24 -0.39
CA GLU A 26 -16.94 0.59 -1.75
C GLU A 26 -16.05 1.68 -2.34
N ASP A 27 -15.75 2.75 -1.58
CA ASP A 27 -14.79 3.78 -2.03
C ASP A 27 -13.42 3.19 -2.34
N LEU A 28 -12.95 2.24 -1.51
CA LEU A 28 -11.66 1.59 -1.72
C LEU A 28 -11.69 0.67 -2.94
N HIS A 29 -12.76 -0.11 -3.12
CA HIS A 29 -12.93 -0.96 -4.30
C HIS A 29 -12.95 -0.11 -5.57
N GLN A 30 -13.71 0.98 -5.60
CA GLN A 30 -13.74 1.93 -6.72
C GLN A 30 -12.37 2.53 -6.99
N ALA A 31 -11.65 2.96 -5.95
CA ALA A 31 -10.28 3.47 -6.10
C ALA A 31 -9.30 2.38 -6.61
N ALA A 32 -9.55 1.12 -6.26
CA ALA A 32 -8.72 -0.03 -6.61
C ALA A 32 -9.14 -0.74 -7.91
N GLU A 33 -10.24 -0.34 -8.58
CA GLU A 33 -10.71 -1.01 -9.80
C GLU A 33 -9.60 -1.09 -10.86
N ASN A 34 -8.82 -0.01 -10.99
CA ASN A 34 -7.74 0.09 -11.98
C ASN A 34 -6.39 -0.42 -11.47
N ILE A 35 -6.26 -0.77 -10.19
CA ILE A 35 -4.93 -1.15 -9.66
C ILE A 35 -4.53 -2.56 -10.06
N GLY A 36 -5.50 -3.47 -10.21
CA GLY A 36 -5.24 -4.82 -10.71
C GLY A 36 -4.61 -4.77 -12.09
N ASP A 37 -5.27 -4.04 -13.01
CA ASP A 37 -4.77 -3.84 -14.37
C ASP A 37 -3.42 -3.11 -14.39
N LEU A 38 -3.25 -2.11 -13.52
CA LEU A 38 -2.00 -1.37 -13.40
C LEU A 38 -0.85 -2.26 -12.91
N LEU A 39 -1.08 -3.11 -11.91
CA LEU A 39 -0.08 -4.06 -11.41
C LEU A 39 0.21 -5.15 -12.45
N ASP A 40 -0.81 -5.72 -13.08
CA ASP A 40 -0.65 -6.82 -14.03
C ASP A 40 0.03 -6.38 -15.34
N ASN A 41 -0.15 -5.12 -15.77
CA ASN A 41 0.39 -4.63 -17.04
C ASN A 41 1.63 -3.72 -16.92
N ALA A 42 2.03 -3.31 -15.70
CA ALA A 42 3.21 -2.48 -15.54
C ALA A 42 4.49 -3.22 -15.96
N PRO A 43 5.39 -2.57 -16.73
CA PRO A 43 6.64 -3.21 -17.18
C PRO A 43 7.66 -3.40 -16.04
N HIS A 44 7.40 -2.82 -14.87
CA HIS A 44 8.24 -2.89 -13.69
C HIS A 44 7.40 -3.13 -12.43
N PRO A 45 8.01 -3.67 -11.35
CA PRO A 45 7.36 -3.76 -10.05
C PRO A 45 6.96 -2.38 -9.52
N ILE A 46 5.83 -2.31 -8.81
CA ILE A 46 5.30 -1.06 -8.26
C ILE A 46 5.33 -1.10 -6.73
N ASN A 47 5.67 0.04 -6.14
CA ASN A 47 5.53 0.32 -4.71
C ASN A 47 4.16 0.97 -4.45
N LEU A 48 3.50 0.56 -3.37
CA LEU A 48 2.23 1.14 -2.97
C LEU A 48 2.36 1.85 -1.63
N ILE A 49 1.78 3.05 -1.50
CA ILE A 49 1.55 3.69 -0.20
C ILE A 49 0.04 3.74 0.06
N PHE A 50 -0.40 3.23 1.20
CA PHE A 50 -1.73 3.47 1.73
C PHE A 50 -1.61 4.43 2.92
N ASN A 51 -1.98 5.69 2.70
CA ASN A 51 -1.89 6.75 3.69
C ASN A 51 -3.23 6.98 4.41
N PHE A 52 -3.27 6.57 5.67
CA PHE A 52 -4.43 6.66 6.56
C PHE A 52 -4.34 7.85 7.54
N ALA A 53 -3.30 8.68 7.46
CA ALA A 53 -3.03 9.74 8.44
C ALA A 53 -4.22 10.71 8.64
N ASP A 54 -4.99 10.96 7.58
CA ASP A 54 -6.16 11.85 7.61
C ASP A 54 -7.50 11.09 7.64
N SER A 55 -7.48 9.78 7.86
CA SER A 55 -8.68 8.93 7.85
C SER A 55 -9.22 8.68 9.26
N PHE A 56 -10.54 8.45 9.36
CA PHE A 56 -11.21 8.19 10.62
C PHE A 56 -11.74 6.76 10.68
N ARG A 57 -11.06 5.92 11.48
CA ARG A 57 -11.46 4.54 11.83
C ARG A 57 -11.61 3.60 10.62
N VAL A 58 -11.37 2.32 10.86
CA VAL A 58 -11.62 1.29 9.85
C VAL A 58 -13.13 1.06 9.68
N PRO A 59 -13.63 0.96 8.44
CA PRO A 59 -15.02 0.57 8.23
C PRO A 59 -15.28 -0.87 8.73
N ARG A 60 -16.53 -1.20 9.07
CA ARG A 60 -16.88 -2.55 9.60
C ARG A 60 -16.47 -3.66 8.63
N ASN A 61 -16.25 -4.87 9.15
CA ASN A 61 -15.88 -6.06 8.36
C ASN A 61 -14.49 -6.00 7.68
N GLY A 62 -13.56 -5.22 8.24
CA GLY A 62 -12.27 -4.98 7.56
C GLY A 62 -11.36 -6.18 7.33
N ILE A 63 -11.49 -7.27 8.09
CA ILE A 63 -10.70 -8.49 7.85
C ILE A 63 -11.03 -9.10 6.49
N ASN A 64 -12.33 -9.25 6.17
CA ASN A 64 -12.75 -9.88 4.92
C ASN A 64 -12.37 -9.01 3.71
N GLU A 65 -12.61 -7.71 3.81
CA GLU A 65 -12.36 -6.77 2.72
C GLU A 65 -10.86 -6.63 2.42
N LEU A 66 -10.03 -6.42 3.44
CA LEU A 66 -8.58 -6.37 3.26
C LEU A 66 -8.00 -7.71 2.81
N SER A 67 -8.57 -8.85 3.25
CA SER A 67 -8.14 -10.16 2.78
C SER A 67 -8.43 -10.38 1.29
N GLN A 68 -9.57 -9.88 0.78
CA GLN A 68 -9.88 -9.92 -0.65
C GLN A 68 -8.91 -9.06 -1.47
N ILE A 69 -8.61 -7.85 -0.99
CA ILE A 69 -7.66 -6.95 -1.62
C ILE A 69 -6.24 -7.54 -1.60
N ALA A 70 -5.79 -8.07 -0.46
CA ALA A 70 -4.48 -8.70 -0.30
C ALA A 70 -4.20 -9.83 -1.30
N ARG A 71 -5.24 -10.59 -1.69
CA ARG A 71 -5.11 -11.66 -2.71
C ARG A 71 -4.82 -11.12 -4.11
N LYS A 72 -5.34 -9.93 -4.43
CA LYS A 72 -5.16 -9.30 -5.75
C LYS A 72 -3.83 -8.58 -5.89
N LEU A 73 -3.31 -8.03 -4.79
CA LEU A 73 -2.12 -7.16 -4.79
C LEU A 73 -0.78 -7.90 -4.90
N LEU A 74 -0.74 -9.23 -5.06
CA LEU A 74 0.55 -9.97 -5.05
C LEU A 74 1.29 -9.95 -6.39
N ASN A 75 0.58 -9.72 -7.50
CA ASN A 75 1.20 -9.64 -8.82
C ASN A 75 1.93 -8.30 -8.96
N ASN A 76 3.21 -8.35 -9.36
CA ASN A 76 4.04 -7.19 -9.65
C ASN A 76 4.18 -6.13 -8.53
N LEU A 77 3.75 -6.44 -7.31
CA LEU A 77 3.98 -5.60 -6.14
C LEU A 77 5.40 -5.80 -5.62
N ASN A 78 6.19 -4.74 -5.61
CA ASN A 78 7.49 -4.74 -4.95
C ASN A 78 7.31 -4.65 -3.43
N MET A 79 6.63 -3.60 -2.98
CA MET A 79 6.44 -3.29 -1.56
C MET A 79 5.17 -2.48 -1.34
N MET A 80 4.57 -2.64 -0.17
CA MET A 80 3.44 -1.85 0.30
C MET A 80 3.80 -1.17 1.62
N ILE A 81 3.49 0.11 1.74
CA ILE A 81 3.72 0.89 2.95
C ILE A 81 2.38 1.38 3.50
N LEU A 82 2.10 1.08 4.75
CA LEU A 82 0.89 1.53 5.45
C LEU A 82 1.28 2.69 6.38
N VAL A 83 0.69 3.86 6.17
CA VAL A 83 1.06 5.10 6.86
C VAL A 83 -0.07 5.56 7.78
N GLY A 84 0.27 5.97 9.00
CA GLY A 84 -0.67 6.67 9.89
C GLY A 84 -1.85 5.80 10.34
N MET A 85 -1.67 4.48 10.42
CA MET A 85 -2.73 3.56 10.85
C MET A 85 -3.10 3.79 12.32
N ASP A 86 -4.39 3.97 12.60
CA ASP A 86 -4.91 3.93 13.96
C ASP A 86 -4.86 2.50 14.56
N PRO A 87 -4.97 2.33 15.90
CA PRO A 87 -4.83 1.02 16.55
C PRO A 87 -5.81 -0.06 16.03
N SER A 88 -7.03 0.33 15.63
CA SER A 88 -7.99 -0.61 15.06
C SER A 88 -7.55 -1.09 13.67
N MET A 89 -6.99 -0.20 12.84
CA MET A 89 -6.41 -0.55 11.54
C MET A 89 -5.16 -1.39 11.68
N GLN A 90 -4.31 -1.10 12.66
CA GLN A 90 -3.14 -1.93 12.98
C GLN A 90 -3.54 -3.36 13.35
N MET A 91 -4.56 -3.52 14.20
CA MET A 91 -5.04 -4.84 14.59
C MET A 91 -5.58 -5.62 13.37
N VAL A 92 -6.47 -5.01 12.58
CA VAL A 92 -7.07 -5.67 11.41
C VAL A 92 -6.00 -6.01 10.36
N SER A 93 -5.12 -5.06 10.03
CA SER A 93 -4.03 -5.30 9.08
C SER A 93 -3.09 -6.41 9.57
N GLN A 94 -2.73 -6.43 10.85
CA GLN A 94 -1.87 -7.50 11.40
C GLN A 94 -2.51 -8.88 11.28
N THR A 95 -3.82 -9.00 11.54
CA THR A 95 -4.57 -10.24 11.33
C THR A 95 -4.51 -10.68 9.87
N VAL A 96 -4.73 -9.75 8.93
CA VAL A 96 -4.69 -10.04 7.49
C VAL A 96 -3.30 -10.44 7.02
N LEU A 97 -2.25 -9.73 7.45
CA LEU A 97 -0.87 -10.06 7.11
C LEU A 97 -0.45 -11.44 7.65
N ASN A 98 -0.95 -11.85 8.80
CA ASN A 98 -0.69 -13.20 9.32
C ASN A 98 -1.36 -14.30 8.49
N MET A 99 -2.49 -14.01 7.82
CA MET A 99 -3.13 -14.92 6.88
C MET A 99 -2.44 -14.94 5.50
N HIS A 100 -1.66 -13.90 5.17
CA HIS A 100 -1.00 -13.74 3.87
C HIS A 100 0.53 -13.54 4.03
N PRO A 101 1.30 -14.59 4.40
CA PRO A 101 2.74 -14.46 4.70
C PRO A 101 3.58 -13.85 3.58
N ARG A 102 3.23 -14.11 2.31
CA ARG A 102 3.92 -13.53 1.14
C ARG A 102 3.74 -12.02 1.05
N LEU A 103 2.56 -11.51 1.43
CA LEU A 103 2.32 -10.08 1.50
C LEU A 103 3.03 -9.49 2.72
N LYS A 104 2.99 -10.18 3.86
CA LYS A 104 3.66 -9.75 5.10
C LYS A 104 5.15 -9.44 4.90
N SER A 105 5.88 -10.23 4.11
CA SER A 105 7.30 -9.95 3.82
C SER A 105 7.55 -8.70 2.96
N ARG A 106 6.49 -8.13 2.37
CA ARG A 106 6.55 -6.95 1.49
C ARG A 106 5.81 -5.75 2.06
N VAL A 107 5.31 -5.83 3.29
CA VAL A 107 4.58 -4.74 3.94
C VAL A 107 5.46 -4.09 5.00
N HIS A 108 5.56 -2.76 4.90
CA HIS A 108 6.17 -1.92 5.91
C HIS A 108 5.14 -0.95 6.48
N THR A 109 5.34 -0.49 7.72
CA THR A 109 4.42 0.43 8.38
C THR A 109 5.18 1.65 8.88
N CYS A 110 4.67 2.85 8.61
CA CYS A 110 5.25 4.10 9.06
C CYS A 110 4.23 4.94 9.84
N CYS A 111 4.72 5.80 10.73
CA CYS A 111 3.86 6.73 11.45
C CYS A 111 3.47 7.92 10.56
N THR A 112 4.38 8.38 9.70
CA THR A 112 4.18 9.56 8.86
C THR A 112 4.49 9.31 7.39
N PHE A 113 3.93 10.15 6.51
CA PHE A 113 4.21 10.06 5.07
C PHE A 113 5.67 10.40 4.75
N ALA A 114 6.28 11.34 5.49
CA ALA A 114 7.69 11.67 5.35
C ALA A 114 8.60 10.47 5.66
N GLU A 115 8.29 9.70 6.71
CA GLU A 115 9.01 8.45 7.03
C GLU A 115 8.88 7.41 5.91
N ALA A 116 7.68 7.26 5.33
CA ALA A 116 7.46 6.34 4.22
C ALA A 116 8.29 6.69 3.00
N MET A 117 8.36 7.97 2.64
CA MET A 117 9.17 8.45 1.51
C MET A 117 10.66 8.24 1.77
N LYS A 118 11.14 8.59 2.96
CA LYS A 118 12.53 8.36 3.35
C LYS A 118 12.90 6.87 3.27
N PHE A 119 12.02 5.99 3.73
CA PHE A 119 12.23 4.55 3.65
C PHE A 119 12.29 4.06 2.20
N LEU A 120 11.44 4.57 1.30
CA LEU A 120 11.52 4.24 -0.14
C LEU A 120 12.84 4.70 -0.77
N GLU A 121 13.32 5.89 -0.42
CA GLU A 121 14.62 6.40 -0.90
C GLU A 121 15.77 5.49 -0.44
N GLU A 122 15.77 5.08 0.83
CA GLU A 122 16.79 4.17 1.39
C GLU A 122 16.76 2.80 0.71
N VAL A 123 15.57 2.24 0.47
CA VAL A 123 15.41 0.93 -0.19
C VAL A 123 15.85 1.01 -1.65
N THR A 124 15.46 2.06 -2.37
CA THR A 124 15.83 2.26 -3.78
C THR A 124 17.34 2.42 -3.95
N THR A 125 17.96 3.22 -3.06
CA THR A 125 19.41 3.44 -3.08
C THR A 125 20.18 2.13 -2.80
N ALA A 126 19.76 1.37 -1.78
CA ALA A 126 20.38 0.10 -1.44
C ALA A 126 20.24 -0.98 -2.53
N GLN A 127 19.20 -0.91 -3.37
CA GLN A 127 19.02 -1.79 -4.52
C GLN A 127 20.00 -1.46 -5.66
N TYR A 128 20.27 -0.17 -5.90
CA TYR A 128 21.21 0.28 -6.93
C TYR A 128 22.68 -0.06 -6.60
N ASP A 129 23.07 0.05 -5.33
CA ASP A 129 24.42 -0.32 -4.87
C ASP A 129 24.72 -1.81 -5.02
N ARG A 130 23.69 -2.67 -4.85
CA ARG A 130 23.82 -4.12 -5.01
C ARG A 130 23.90 -4.56 -6.48
N ALA A 131 23.18 -3.86 -7.37
CA ALA A 131 23.23 -4.11 -8.80
C ALA A 131 24.57 -3.66 -9.44
N SER A 132 25.26 -2.68 -8.84
CA SER A 132 26.54 -2.16 -9.31
C SER A 132 27.76 -3.01 -8.88
N CYS A 133 27.57 -4.03 -8.05
CA CYS A 133 28.61 -4.94 -7.57
C CYS A 133 28.62 -6.32 -8.28
N GLN A 134 27.83 -6.51 -9.34
CA GLN A 134 27.82 -7.71 -10.19
C GLN A 134 28.40 -7.40 -11.57
#